data_AF-A0A7I8EIY5-F1
#
_entry.id   AF-A0A7I8EIY5-F1
#
_cell.length_a   1.000
_cell.length_b   1.000
_cell.length_c   1.000
_cell.angle_alpha   90.00
_cell.angle_beta   90.00
_cell.angle_gamma   90.00
#
_symmetry.space_group_name_H-M   'P 1'
#
loop_
_entity.id
_entity.type
_entity.pdbx_description
1 polymer ?
#
loop_
_entity_poly.entity_id
_entity_poly.type
_entity_poly.pdbx_seq_one_letter_code
_entity_poly.pdbx_strand_id
1 'polypeptide(L)'
;MATQLSIADPQCIVRYAERIQTQQEHTLEIRKYSGYKEFSHRCGGFALMRFLYARIWIGTERPSVLFDLATAWLLDKKILLPGVTTLTRLISTIRERVAERLWQRLSAAVSPEQRTDLEGLLAPAGVSRITNLERLRRAPSRASAPVLVQALARLTEVRQLDVGPLDLANVPASRIKALAQ
;
A
#
# COMPACT_ATOMS: atom_id res chain seq x y z
N MET A 1 14.56 -2.39 -42.51
CA MET A 1 13.17 -2.01 -42.16
C MET A 1 12.50 -1.17 -43.25
N ALA A 2 13.09 -0.10 -43.78
CA ALA A 2 12.46 0.71 -44.86
C ALA A 2 12.10 -0.09 -46.13
N THR A 3 12.96 -1.03 -46.53
CA THR A 3 12.76 -1.92 -47.69
C THR A 3 11.61 -2.92 -47.50
N GLN A 4 11.28 -3.30 -46.26
CA GLN A 4 10.16 -4.22 -45.96
C GLN A 4 8.79 -3.53 -46.03
N LEU A 5 8.78 -2.20 -45.93
CA LEU A 5 7.58 -1.37 -46.02
C LEU A 5 7.48 -0.67 -47.39
N SER A 6 8.34 -1.05 -48.35
CA SER A 6 8.43 -0.44 -49.68
C SER A 6 8.54 1.09 -49.66
N ILE A 7 9.24 1.65 -48.67
CA ILE A 7 9.43 3.09 -48.54
C ILE A 7 10.62 3.51 -49.40
N ALA A 8 10.35 4.35 -50.40
CA ALA A 8 11.34 4.81 -51.38
C ALA A 8 12.40 5.75 -50.78
N ASP A 9 12.03 6.60 -49.82
CA ASP A 9 12.94 7.52 -49.13
C ASP A 9 12.73 7.44 -47.60
N PRO A 10 13.69 6.88 -46.84
CA PRO A 10 13.63 6.81 -45.37
C PRO A 10 13.59 8.18 -44.67
N GLN A 11 14.06 9.26 -45.32
CA GLN A 11 14.03 10.61 -44.76
C GLN A 11 12.61 11.21 -44.70
N CYS A 12 11.61 10.54 -45.30
CA CYS A 12 10.21 10.93 -45.19
C CYS A 12 9.72 10.99 -43.74
N ILE A 13 10.35 10.25 -42.82
CA ILE A 13 10.01 10.25 -41.39
C ILE A 13 10.34 11.58 -40.70
N VAL A 14 11.28 12.36 -41.22
CA VAL A 14 11.60 13.70 -40.71
C VAL A 14 10.46 14.65 -41.02
N ARG A 15 9.93 14.61 -42.26
CA ARG A 15 8.77 15.40 -42.70
C ARG A 15 7.48 14.99 -41.98
N TYR A 16 7.36 13.71 -41.66
CA TYR A 16 6.30 13.20 -40.80
C TYR A 16 6.33 13.84 -39.40
N ALA A 17 7.53 14.11 -38.86
CA ALA A 17 7.69 14.72 -37.53
C ALA A 17 7.46 16.23 -37.50
N GLU A 18 7.52 16.92 -38.64
CA GLU A 18 7.29 18.37 -38.75
C GLU A 18 5.83 18.78 -38.46
N ARG A 19 4.85 17.88 -38.68
CA ARG A 19 3.42 18.17 -38.49
C ARG A 19 2.85 17.44 -37.28
N ILE A 20 2.85 18.11 -36.13
CA ILE A 20 2.33 17.60 -34.84
C ILE A 20 0.90 17.03 -34.97
N GLN A 21 0.05 17.66 -35.79
CA GLN A 21 -1.34 17.21 -35.98
C GLN A 21 -1.43 15.82 -36.63
N THR A 22 -0.57 15.51 -37.59
CA THR A 22 -0.51 14.19 -38.23
C THR A 22 -0.02 13.11 -37.27
N GLN A 23 0.92 13.44 -36.37
CA GLN A 23 1.34 12.51 -35.32
C GLN A 23 0.20 12.19 -34.35
N GLN A 24 -0.59 13.19 -33.95
CA GLN A 24 -1.71 13.00 -33.05
C GLN A 24 -2.82 12.17 -33.72
N GLU A 25 -3.16 12.47 -34.97
CA GLU A 25 -4.13 11.71 -35.78
C GLU A 25 -3.74 10.25 -35.90
N HIS A 26 -2.50 9.96 -36.29
CA HIS A 26 -2.03 8.57 -36.40
C HIS A 26 -1.90 7.88 -35.04
N THR A 27 -1.54 8.60 -33.97
CA THR A 27 -1.54 8.02 -32.61
C THR A 27 -2.94 7.56 -32.22
N LEU A 28 -3.97 8.34 -32.58
CA LEU A 28 -5.36 7.98 -32.36
C LEU A 28 -5.78 6.79 -33.24
N GLU A 29 -5.36 6.74 -34.50
CA GLU A 29 -5.63 5.62 -35.40
C GLU A 29 -4.99 4.32 -34.93
N ILE A 30 -3.69 4.33 -34.61
CA ILE A 30 -2.95 3.19 -34.07
C ILE A 30 -3.63 2.68 -32.81
N ARG A 31 -4.05 3.59 -31.93
CA ARG A 31 -4.74 3.23 -30.69
C ARG A 31 -6.09 2.56 -30.96
N LYS A 32 -6.90 3.13 -31.86
CA LYS A 32 -8.20 2.56 -32.26
C LYS A 32 -8.02 1.16 -32.86
N TYR A 33 -7.07 1.01 -33.78
CA TYR A 33 -6.76 -0.27 -34.42
C TYR A 33 -6.26 -1.32 -33.42
N SER A 34 -5.36 -0.94 -32.52
CA SER A 34 -4.78 -1.85 -31.53
C SER A 34 -5.74 -2.20 -30.38
N GLY A 35 -6.85 -1.46 -30.26
CA GLY A 35 -7.84 -1.59 -29.21
C GLY A 35 -7.37 -1.07 -27.84
N TYR A 36 -6.37 -0.19 -27.83
CA TYR A 36 -5.86 0.40 -26.59
C TYR A 36 -6.75 1.55 -26.11
N LYS A 37 -6.82 1.72 -24.78
CA LYS A 37 -7.59 2.79 -24.13
C LYS A 37 -6.64 3.71 -23.38
N GLU A 38 -6.98 5.00 -23.31
CA GLU A 38 -6.20 5.93 -22.48
C GLU A 38 -6.38 5.64 -21.00
N PHE A 39 -5.32 5.89 -20.23
CA PHE A 39 -5.38 5.83 -18.77
C PHE A 39 -6.34 6.88 -18.16
N SER A 40 -6.38 8.07 -18.77
CA SER A 40 -7.30 9.18 -18.44
C SER A 40 -8.78 8.80 -18.62
N HIS A 41 -9.07 7.77 -19.42
CA HIS A 41 -10.43 7.30 -19.62
C HIS A 41 -11.01 6.87 -18.26
N ARG A 42 -12.20 7.39 -17.94
CA ARG A 42 -12.84 7.27 -16.62
C ARG A 42 -12.87 5.84 -16.08
N CYS A 43 -12.97 4.85 -16.97
CA CYS A 43 -12.99 3.43 -16.62
C CYS A 43 -11.61 2.81 -16.34
N GLY A 44 -10.53 3.31 -16.94
CA GLY A 44 -9.19 2.69 -16.86
C GLY A 44 -8.51 2.94 -15.52
N GLY A 45 -8.31 4.22 -15.19
CA GLY A 45 -7.74 4.62 -13.90
C GLY A 45 -8.58 4.16 -12.71
N PHE A 46 -9.91 4.25 -12.79
CA PHE A 46 -10.80 3.80 -11.71
C PHE A 46 -10.79 2.29 -11.50
N ALA A 47 -10.79 1.49 -12.56
CA ALA A 47 -10.70 0.05 -12.44
C ALA A 47 -9.35 -0.40 -11.87
N LEU A 48 -8.24 0.25 -12.28
CA LEU A 48 -6.93 0.01 -11.67
C LEU A 48 -6.94 0.37 -10.17
N MET A 49 -7.49 1.53 -9.81
CA MET A 49 -7.62 1.94 -8.41
C MET A 49 -8.36 0.89 -7.58
N ARG A 50 -9.49 0.38 -8.08
CA ARG A 50 -10.29 -0.64 -7.38
C ARG A 50 -9.53 -1.95 -7.24
N PHE A 51 -8.83 -2.37 -8.29
CA PHE A 51 -7.98 -3.56 -8.27
C PHE A 51 -6.86 -3.44 -7.22
N LEU A 52 -6.09 -2.35 -7.26
CA LEU A 52 -5.00 -2.10 -6.32
C LEU A 52 -5.51 -1.94 -4.89
N TYR A 53 -6.63 -1.27 -4.69
CA TYR A 53 -7.21 -1.09 -3.36
C TYR A 53 -7.58 -2.44 -2.72
N ALA A 54 -8.26 -3.31 -3.46
CA ALA A 54 -8.60 -4.65 -2.97
C ALA A 54 -7.35 -5.49 -2.69
N ARG A 55 -6.35 -5.41 -3.58
CA ARG A 55 -5.08 -6.12 -3.44
C ARG A 55 -4.33 -5.66 -2.19
N ILE A 56 -4.15 -4.35 -2.04
CA ILE A 56 -3.45 -3.75 -0.90
C ILE A 56 -4.24 -4.01 0.38
N TRP A 57 -5.58 -3.96 0.39
CA TRP A 57 -6.34 -4.27 1.61
C TRP A 57 -5.96 -5.63 2.20
N ILE A 58 -5.85 -6.65 1.35
CA ILE A 58 -5.58 -8.04 1.75
C ILE A 58 -4.07 -8.31 1.90
N GLY A 59 -3.23 -7.66 1.10
CA GLY A 59 -1.80 -7.93 1.00
C GLY A 59 -0.91 -6.91 1.71
N THR A 60 0.34 -7.30 1.91
CA THR A 60 1.41 -6.44 2.44
C THR A 60 2.58 -6.40 1.45
N GLU A 61 2.26 -6.29 0.16
CA GLU A 61 3.28 -6.27 -0.89
C GLU A 61 4.15 -5.01 -0.84
N ARG A 62 5.40 -5.16 -1.29
CA ARG A 62 6.33 -4.04 -1.45
C ARG A 62 5.87 -3.12 -2.59
N PRO A 63 6.20 -1.82 -2.55
CA PRO A 63 5.81 -0.87 -3.61
C PRO A 63 6.24 -1.28 -5.02
N SER A 64 7.43 -1.88 -5.17
CA SER A 64 7.91 -2.39 -6.47
C SER A 64 7.00 -3.47 -7.03
N VAL A 65 6.58 -4.44 -6.20
CA VAL A 65 5.67 -5.51 -6.59
C VAL A 65 4.29 -4.94 -6.99
N LEU A 66 3.79 -3.93 -6.28
CA LEU A 66 2.55 -3.25 -6.65
C LEU A 66 2.66 -2.52 -7.99
N PHE A 67 3.83 -1.97 -8.30
CA PHE A 67 4.11 -1.32 -9.57
C PHE A 67 4.11 -2.33 -10.73
N ASP A 68 4.78 -3.48 -10.54
CA ASP A 68 4.81 -4.56 -11.53
C ASP A 68 3.40 -5.11 -11.78
N LEU A 69 2.63 -5.35 -10.71
CA LEU A 69 1.24 -5.79 -10.79
C LEU A 69 0.35 -4.78 -11.51
N ALA A 70 0.52 -3.48 -11.23
CA ALA A 70 -0.25 -2.44 -11.90
C ALA A 70 0.08 -2.38 -13.40
N THR A 71 1.36 -2.50 -13.75
CA THR A 71 1.84 -2.51 -15.13
C THR A 71 1.28 -3.72 -15.88
N ALA A 72 1.38 -4.92 -15.30
CA ALA A 72 0.82 -6.14 -15.87
C ALA A 72 -0.71 -6.03 -16.07
N TRP A 73 -1.41 -5.50 -15.07
CA TRP A 73 -2.86 -5.28 -15.14
C TRP A 73 -3.25 -4.29 -16.26
N LEU A 74 -2.51 -3.19 -16.41
CA LEU A 74 -2.76 -2.20 -17.46
C LEU A 74 -2.56 -2.80 -18.85
N LEU A 75 -1.48 -3.59 -19.03
CA LEU A 75 -1.20 -4.29 -20.29
C LEU A 75 -2.30 -5.32 -20.62
N ASP A 76 -2.72 -6.12 -19.66
CA ASP A 76 -3.81 -7.10 -19.81
C ASP A 76 -5.12 -6.42 -20.25
N LYS A 77 -5.42 -5.24 -19.70
CA LYS A 77 -6.63 -4.47 -20.05
C LYS A 77 -6.48 -3.59 -21.30
N LYS A 78 -5.36 -3.68 -22.02
CA LYS A 78 -5.01 -2.81 -23.15
C LYS A 78 -5.15 -1.32 -22.80
N ILE A 79 -4.69 -0.92 -21.61
CA ILE A 79 -4.67 0.47 -21.18
C ILE A 79 -3.25 1.00 -21.39
N LEU A 80 -3.13 2.17 -22.01
CA LEU A 80 -1.84 2.83 -22.20
C LEU A 80 -1.21 3.12 -20.84
N LEU A 81 0.07 2.75 -20.70
CA LEU A 81 0.81 2.97 -19.46
C LEU A 81 0.94 4.49 -19.21
N PRO A 82 0.50 4.98 -18.04
CA PRO A 82 0.79 6.36 -17.67
C PRO A 82 2.29 6.50 -17.36
N GLY A 83 2.76 7.75 -17.29
CA GLY A 83 4.12 8.01 -16.85
C GLY A 83 4.42 7.38 -15.48
N VAL A 84 5.66 6.94 -15.26
CA VAL A 84 6.11 6.24 -14.05
C VAL A 84 5.72 7.01 -12.78
N THR A 85 5.93 8.33 -12.77
CA THR A 85 5.57 9.20 -11.64
C THR A 85 4.06 9.22 -11.34
N THR A 86 3.22 9.16 -12.37
CA THR A 86 1.77 9.08 -12.21
C THR A 86 1.35 7.76 -11.57
N LEU A 87 1.94 6.65 -12.02
CA LEU A 87 1.63 5.34 -11.46
C LEU A 87 2.12 5.18 -10.02
N THR A 88 3.35 5.61 -9.74
CA THR A 88 3.92 5.60 -8.38
C THR A 88 3.09 6.43 -7.40
N ARG A 89 2.72 7.66 -7.79
CA ARG A 89 1.87 8.53 -6.98
C ARG A 89 0.52 7.88 -6.70
N LEU A 90 -0.11 7.28 -7.71
CA LEU A 90 -1.38 6.58 -7.54
C LEU A 90 -1.27 5.44 -6.52
N ILE A 91 -0.24 4.60 -6.64
CA ILE A 91 0.01 3.48 -5.72
C ILE A 91 0.20 4.02 -4.30
N SER A 92 1.01 5.05 -4.11
CA SER A 92 1.22 5.68 -2.79
C SER A 92 -0.09 6.20 -2.19
N THR A 93 -0.88 6.96 -2.95
CA THR A 93 -2.18 7.46 -2.48
C THR A 93 -3.14 6.34 -2.07
N ILE A 94 -3.18 5.24 -2.83
CA ILE A 94 -4.04 4.10 -2.47
C ILE A 94 -3.53 3.43 -1.19
N ARG A 95 -2.21 3.26 -1.04
CA ARG A 95 -1.60 2.69 0.16
C ARG A 95 -1.90 3.52 1.41
N GLU A 96 -1.79 4.84 1.31
CA GLU A 96 -2.15 5.78 2.38
C GLU A 96 -3.62 5.63 2.78
N ARG A 97 -4.55 5.61 1.81
CA ARG A 97 -5.98 5.40 2.07
C ARG A 97 -6.29 4.06 2.73
N VAL A 98 -5.60 2.99 2.32
CA VAL A 98 -5.75 1.67 2.95
C VAL A 98 -5.20 1.69 4.38
N ALA A 99 -4.07 2.35 4.62
CA ALA A 99 -3.51 2.50 5.95
C ALA A 99 -4.45 3.32 6.86
N GLU A 100 -5.01 4.43 6.37
CA GLU A 100 -5.98 5.23 7.10
C GLU A 100 -7.23 4.41 7.46
N ARG A 101 -7.79 3.65 6.50
CA ARG A 101 -8.91 2.73 6.78
C ARG A 101 -8.55 1.70 7.85
N LEU A 102 -7.33 1.15 7.81
CA LEU A 102 -6.86 0.20 8.82
C LEU A 102 -6.85 0.87 10.20
N TRP A 103 -6.28 2.05 10.33
CA TRP A 103 -6.24 2.80 11.59
C TRP A 103 -7.63 3.14 12.11
N GLN A 104 -8.53 3.61 11.25
CA GLN A 104 -9.92 3.89 11.61
C GLN A 104 -10.64 2.64 12.14
N ARG A 105 -10.44 1.48 11.51
CA ARG A 105 -11.02 0.21 11.97
C ARG A 105 -10.45 -0.24 13.30
N LEU A 106 -9.14 -0.12 13.48
CA LEU A 106 -8.50 -0.44 14.75
C LEU A 106 -8.98 0.48 15.87
N SER A 107 -9.00 1.79 15.64
CA SER A 107 -9.45 2.75 16.66
C SER A 107 -10.92 2.59 17.03
N ALA A 108 -11.77 2.18 16.07
CA ALA A 108 -13.19 1.94 16.32
C ALA A 108 -13.46 0.65 17.12
N ALA A 109 -12.51 -0.29 17.13
CA ALA A 109 -12.65 -1.54 17.88
C ALA A 109 -12.29 -1.40 19.37
N VAL A 110 -11.66 -0.29 19.77
CA VAL A 110 -11.17 -0.05 21.14
C VAL A 110 -12.20 0.76 21.93
N SER A 111 -12.53 0.34 23.15
CA SER A 111 -13.41 1.09 24.05
C SER A 111 -12.74 2.38 24.58
N PRO A 112 -13.50 3.38 25.07
CA PRO A 112 -12.91 4.58 25.68
C PRO A 112 -11.98 4.29 26.86
N GLU A 113 -12.31 3.28 27.67
CA GLU A 113 -11.50 2.83 28.81
C GLU A 113 -10.20 2.21 28.32
N GLN A 114 -10.28 1.24 27.39
CA GLN A 114 -9.11 0.61 26.78
C GLN A 114 -8.22 1.64 26.08
N ARG A 115 -8.79 2.66 25.45
CA ARG A 115 -8.04 3.74 24.83
C ARG A 115 -7.23 4.52 25.87
N THR A 116 -7.84 4.83 27.01
CA THR A 116 -7.16 5.52 28.12
C THR A 116 -6.01 4.68 28.67
N ASP A 117 -6.23 3.37 28.85
CA ASP A 117 -5.20 2.44 29.31
C ASP A 117 -4.04 2.34 28.31
N LEU A 118 -4.35 2.25 27.01
CA LEU A 118 -3.36 2.22 25.93
C LEU A 118 -2.58 3.54 25.81
N GLU A 119 -3.24 4.69 25.95
CA GLU A 119 -2.60 6.01 25.98
C GLU A 119 -1.70 6.14 27.22
N GLY A 120 -2.11 5.59 28.37
CA GLY A 120 -1.31 5.52 29.59
C GLY A 120 0.00 4.72 29.44
N LEU A 121 0.09 3.82 28.46
CA LEU A 121 1.34 3.12 28.14
C LEU A 121 2.43 4.06 27.60
N LEU A 122 2.04 5.22 27.03
CA LEU A 122 2.97 6.23 26.52
C LEU A 122 3.51 7.14 27.63
N ALA A 123 2.92 7.12 28.82
CA ALA A 123 3.40 7.88 29.96
C ALA A 123 4.74 7.33 30.51
N PRO A 124 5.56 8.16 31.16
CA PRO A 124 6.77 7.73 31.85
C PRO A 124 6.48 6.65 32.90
N ALA A 125 7.35 5.63 32.98
CA ALA A 125 7.28 4.61 34.01
C ALA A 125 7.85 5.16 35.34
N GLY A 126 7.03 5.89 36.10
CA GLY A 126 7.43 6.56 37.34
C GLY A 126 8.47 7.64 37.09
N VAL A 127 9.62 7.57 37.78
CA VAL A 127 10.75 8.52 37.62
C VAL A 127 11.68 8.13 36.45
N SER A 128 11.39 7.02 35.75
CA SER A 128 12.24 6.52 34.69
C SER A 128 12.10 7.33 33.40
N ARG A 129 13.17 7.36 32.60
CA ARG A 129 13.15 7.95 31.24
C ARG A 129 12.44 7.07 30.21
N ILE A 130 12.07 5.84 30.56
CA ILE A 130 11.36 4.92 29.65
C ILE A 130 9.85 4.97 29.92
N THR A 131 9.06 4.75 28.87
CA THR A 131 7.60 4.66 28.99
C THR A 131 7.16 3.33 29.59
N ASN A 132 5.90 3.25 30.03
CA ASN A 132 5.28 2.00 30.46
C ASN A 132 5.32 0.93 29.36
N LEU A 133 5.08 1.32 28.10
CA LEU A 133 5.20 0.44 26.92
C LEU A 133 6.60 -0.16 26.81
N GLU A 134 7.65 0.67 26.90
CA GLU A 134 9.03 0.19 26.75
C GLU A 134 9.44 -0.71 27.91
N ARG A 135 8.96 -0.43 29.14
CA ARG A 135 9.16 -1.32 30.29
C ARG A 135 8.53 -2.70 30.06
N LEU A 136 7.31 -2.74 29.52
CA LEU A 136 6.60 -3.99 29.22
C LEU A 136 7.29 -4.78 28.09
N ARG A 137 7.85 -4.08 27.08
CA ARG A 137 8.55 -4.70 25.96
C ARG A 137 9.93 -5.28 26.30
N ARG A 138 10.58 -4.77 27.35
CA ARG A 138 11.97 -5.11 27.68
C ARG A 138 12.11 -6.57 28.12
N ALA A 139 12.94 -7.35 27.43
CA ALA A 139 13.18 -8.74 27.80
C ALA A 139 13.83 -8.88 29.19
N PRO A 140 13.61 -10.00 29.91
CA PRO A 140 14.37 -10.31 31.12
C PRO A 140 15.87 -10.40 30.81
N SER A 141 16.72 -9.82 31.66
CA SER A 141 18.17 -9.75 31.42
C SER A 141 18.94 -10.99 31.87
N ARG A 142 18.35 -11.82 32.74
CA ARG A 142 18.97 -13.06 33.28
C ARG A 142 17.91 -14.07 33.69
N ALA A 143 18.23 -15.36 33.62
CA ALA A 143 17.36 -16.42 34.13
C ALA A 143 17.59 -16.61 35.64
N SER A 144 16.64 -16.16 36.46
CA SER A 144 16.59 -16.46 37.90
C SER A 144 15.15 -16.50 38.40
N ALA A 145 14.88 -17.20 39.49
CA ALA A 145 13.52 -17.30 40.05
C ALA A 145 12.87 -15.93 40.33
N PRO A 146 13.57 -14.92 40.92
CA PRO A 146 13.00 -13.58 41.08
C PRO A 146 12.65 -12.90 39.75
N VAL A 147 13.49 -13.08 38.71
CA VAL A 147 13.25 -12.50 37.39
C VAL A 147 12.07 -13.18 36.69
N LEU A 148 11.88 -14.49 36.90
CA LEU A 148 10.72 -15.21 36.41
C LEU A 148 9.41 -14.69 37.03
N VAL A 149 9.40 -14.47 38.36
CA VAL A 149 8.25 -13.87 39.05
C VAL A 149 7.92 -12.48 38.49
N GLN A 150 8.93 -11.64 38.27
CA GLN A 150 8.74 -10.32 37.65
C GLN A 150 8.25 -10.42 36.19
N ALA A 151 8.69 -11.42 35.43
CA ALA A 151 8.20 -11.66 34.07
C ALA A 151 6.73 -12.09 34.06
N LEU A 152 6.32 -12.94 35.00
CA LEU A 152 4.92 -13.35 35.16
C LEU A 152 4.04 -12.17 35.59
N ALA A 153 4.50 -11.33 36.53
CA ALA A 153 3.77 -10.12 36.92
C ALA A 153 3.54 -9.17 35.72
N ARG A 154 4.57 -8.96 34.88
CA ARG A 154 4.44 -8.19 33.64
C ARG A 154 3.48 -8.81 32.63
N LEU A 155 3.48 -10.14 32.51
CA LEU A 155 2.53 -10.84 31.64
C LEU A 155 1.08 -10.62 32.14
N THR A 156 0.86 -10.67 33.46
CA THR A 156 -0.44 -10.36 34.06
C THR A 156 -0.85 -8.92 33.76
N GLU A 157 0.07 -7.97 33.88
CA GLU A 157 -0.18 -6.56 33.54
C GLU A 157 -0.58 -6.38 32.06
N VAL A 158 0.12 -7.04 31.13
CA VAL A 158 -0.24 -7.01 29.70
C VAL A 158 -1.63 -7.61 29.45
N ARG A 159 -1.97 -8.69 30.16
CA ARG A 159 -3.30 -9.32 30.04
C ARG A 159 -4.42 -8.45 30.60
N GLN A 160 -4.14 -7.61 31.60
CA GLN A 160 -5.12 -6.69 32.19
C GLN A 160 -5.51 -5.55 31.25
N LEU A 161 -4.71 -5.24 30.23
CA LEU A 161 -5.08 -4.26 29.19
C LEU A 161 -6.29 -4.72 28.35
N ASP A 162 -6.66 -6.00 28.42
CA ASP A 162 -7.84 -6.59 27.80
C ASP A 162 -8.07 -6.21 26.33
N VAL A 163 -6.97 -6.08 25.57
CA VAL A 163 -6.98 -5.80 24.12
C VAL A 163 -7.01 -7.08 23.26
N GLY A 164 -7.10 -8.25 23.89
CA GLY A 164 -7.22 -9.54 23.22
C GLY A 164 -8.53 -9.79 22.46
N PRO A 165 -9.72 -9.38 22.97
CA PRO A 165 -11.01 -9.67 22.34
C PRO A 165 -11.47 -8.60 21.32
N LEU A 166 -10.56 -7.78 20.79
CA LEU A 166 -10.92 -6.75 19.80
C LEU A 166 -11.61 -7.42 18.59
N ASP A 167 -12.81 -6.93 18.24
CA ASP A 167 -13.51 -7.37 17.03
C ASP A 167 -12.82 -6.83 15.78
N LEU A 168 -11.84 -7.61 15.31
CA LEU A 168 -11.09 -7.34 14.09
C LEU A 168 -11.56 -8.21 12.92
N ALA A 169 -12.78 -8.77 12.96
CA ALA A 169 -13.28 -9.68 11.91
C ALA A 169 -13.21 -9.06 10.50
N ASN A 170 -13.27 -7.73 10.44
CA ASN A 170 -13.22 -6.96 9.22
C ASN A 170 -11.80 -6.54 8.78
N VAL A 171 -10.74 -6.90 9.51
CA VAL A 171 -9.34 -6.60 9.18
C VAL A 171 -8.62 -7.88 8.74
N PRO A 172 -7.99 -7.92 7.55
CA PRO A 172 -7.26 -9.10 7.11
C PRO A 172 -6.16 -9.51 8.08
N ALA A 173 -6.03 -10.81 8.37
CA ALA A 173 -5.06 -11.34 9.32
C ALA A 173 -3.60 -11.02 8.93
N SER A 174 -3.30 -10.93 7.64
CA SER A 174 -2.02 -10.47 7.10
C SER A 174 -1.65 -9.06 7.57
N ARG A 175 -2.64 -8.17 7.69
CA ARG A 175 -2.45 -6.79 8.17
C ARG A 175 -2.16 -6.75 9.66
N ILE A 176 -2.90 -7.53 10.45
CA ILE A 176 -2.65 -7.66 11.90
C ILE A 176 -1.24 -8.21 12.13
N LYS A 177 -0.86 -9.27 11.40
CA LYS A 177 0.47 -9.88 11.52
C LYS A 177 1.59 -8.90 11.17
N ALA A 178 1.40 -8.05 10.17
CA ALA A 178 2.38 -7.03 9.79
C ALA A 178 2.54 -5.90 10.82
N LEU A 179 1.55 -5.66 11.68
CA LEU A 179 1.66 -4.71 12.79
C LEU A 179 2.41 -5.29 14.00
N ALA A 180 2.51 -6.62 14.09
CA ALA A 180 3.17 -7.32 15.19
C ALA A 180 4.66 -7.59 14.93
N GLN A 181 5.18 -7.23 13.74
CA GLN A 181 6.58 -7.38 13.32
C GLN A 181 7.34 -6.08 13.48
#